data_AF-A0A562LDG6-F1
#
_entry.id   AF-A0A562LDG6-F1
#
_cell.length_a   1.000
_cell.length_b   1.000
_cell.length_c   1.000
_cell.angle_alpha   90.00
_cell.angle_beta   90.00
_cell.angle_gamma   90.00
#
_symmetry.space_group_name_H-M   'P 1'
#
loop_
_entity.id
_entity.type
_entity.pdbx_description
1 polymer ?
#
loop_
_entity_poly.entity_id
_entity_poly.type
_entity_poly.pdbx_seq_one_letter_code
_entity_poly.pdbx_strand_id
1 'polypeptide(L)'
;MWEWLNRAYALLDVTLGEPKHELNELDWKVDASSKGSRTAEHLCALANQPGGGFLVFGVNNDGDVIGVNGSQIADILSRLTSIGRDGSFLQ
;
A
#
# COMPACT_ATOMS: atom_id res chain seq x y z
N MET A 1 -17.73 13.21 -4.43
CA MET A 1 -17.09 11.88 -4.32
C MET A 1 -15.69 12.11 -3.76
N TRP A 2 -15.12 11.20 -2.95
CA TRP A 2 -13.90 11.51 -2.22
C TRP A 2 -12.70 11.62 -3.19
N GLU A 3 -12.14 12.83 -3.35
CA GLU A 3 -11.07 13.13 -4.33
C GLU A 3 -9.86 12.18 -4.25
N TRP A 4 -9.47 11.80 -3.04
CA TRP A 4 -8.36 10.85 -2.82
C TRP A 4 -8.65 9.45 -3.38
N LEU A 5 -9.91 9.01 -3.36
CA LEU A 5 -10.33 7.71 -3.86
C LEU A 5 -10.30 7.68 -5.39
N ASN A 6 -10.72 8.78 -6.03
CA ASN A 6 -10.61 8.93 -7.48
C ASN A 6 -9.14 8.88 -7.94
N ARG A 7 -8.24 9.53 -7.20
CA ARG A 7 -6.80 9.46 -7.48
C ARG A 7 -6.25 8.05 -7.30
N ALA A 8 -6.65 7.34 -6.25
CA ALA A 8 -6.23 5.96 -6.01
C ALA A 8 -6.61 5.05 -7.19
N TYR A 9 -7.86 5.13 -7.66
CA TYR A 9 -8.32 4.35 -8.80
C TYR A 9 -7.60 4.73 -10.09
N ALA A 10 -7.38 6.03 -10.35
CA ALA A 10 -6.65 6.48 -11.53
C ALA A 10 -5.20 5.96 -11.54
N LEU A 11 -4.49 6.02 -10.40
CA LEU A 11 -3.14 5.47 -10.28
C LEU A 11 -3.15 3.94 -10.45
N LEU A 12 -4.13 3.25 -9.86
CA LEU A 12 -4.23 1.81 -9.98
C LEU A 12 -4.45 1.39 -11.45
N ASP A 13 -5.33 2.08 -12.17
CA ASP A 13 -5.60 1.85 -13.59
C ASP A 13 -4.34 2.05 -14.45
N VAL A 14 -3.55 3.10 -14.17
CA VAL A 14 -2.26 3.34 -14.84
C VAL A 14 -1.25 2.22 -14.54
N THR A 15 -1.12 1.83 -13.28
CA THR A 15 -0.11 0.84 -12.86
C THR A 15 -0.42 -0.58 -13.37
N LEU A 16 -1.70 -0.93 -13.47
CA LEU A 16 -2.16 -2.23 -13.98
C LEU A 16 -2.35 -2.25 -15.51
N GLY A 17 -2.32 -1.09 -16.16
CA GLY A 17 -2.31 -0.96 -17.62
C GLY A 17 -1.02 -1.51 -18.23
N GLU A 18 -1.03 -1.84 -19.52
CA GLU A 18 0.17 -2.35 -20.19
C GLU A 18 1.17 -1.21 -20.54
N PRO A 19 2.47 -1.36 -20.23
CA PRO A 19 3.09 -2.42 -19.44
C PRO A 19 2.82 -2.24 -17.95
N LYS A 20 2.55 -3.34 -17.24
CA LYS A 20 2.33 -3.31 -15.79
C LYS A 20 3.59 -2.82 -15.09
N HIS A 21 3.46 -1.79 -14.26
CA HIS A 21 4.58 -1.26 -13.48
C HIS A 21 4.07 -0.49 -12.26
N GLU A 22 4.81 -0.62 -11.15
CA GLU A 22 4.59 0.20 -9.97
C GLU A 22 5.08 1.64 -10.18
N LEU A 23 4.42 2.58 -9.53
CA LEU A 23 4.79 4.00 -9.51
C LEU A 23 5.28 4.37 -8.12
N ASN A 24 6.08 5.44 -8.01
CA ASN A 24 6.57 5.91 -6.71
C ASN A 24 5.43 6.27 -5.73
N GLU A 25 4.24 6.62 -6.25
CA GLU A 25 3.07 6.98 -5.46
C GLU A 25 2.15 5.78 -5.16
N LEU A 26 2.43 4.59 -5.69
CA LEU A 26 1.60 3.41 -5.52
C LEU A 26 2.44 2.14 -5.41
N ASP A 27 2.38 1.49 -4.25
CA ASP A 27 3.14 0.29 -3.93
C ASP A 27 2.18 -0.91 -3.77
N TRP A 28 2.38 -1.94 -4.58
CA TRP A 28 1.65 -3.20 -4.57
C TRP A 28 2.16 -4.11 -3.45
N LYS A 29 1.21 -4.82 -2.85
CA LYS A 29 1.47 -5.80 -1.79
C LYS A 29 0.52 -6.97 -1.96
N VAL A 30 1.04 -8.18 -1.82
CA VAL A 30 0.22 -9.40 -1.74
C VAL A 30 -0.58 -9.40 -0.43
N ASP A 31 0.11 -9.11 0.68
CA ASP A 31 -0.44 -9.07 2.03
C ASP A 31 0.28 -7.99 2.86
N ALA A 32 -0.14 -7.83 4.11
CA ALA A 32 0.73 -7.14 5.06
C ALA A 32 1.94 -8.05 5.34
N SER A 33 3.03 -7.82 4.61
CA SER A 33 4.30 -8.55 4.72
C SER A 33 4.66 -8.83 6.18
N SER A 34 5.08 -10.07 6.47
CA SER A 34 5.57 -10.54 7.79
C SER A 34 6.74 -9.71 8.37
N LYS A 35 7.36 -8.85 7.57
CA LYS A 35 8.41 -7.90 7.98
C LYS A 35 7.81 -6.51 8.18
N GLY A 36 7.24 -6.26 9.36
CA GLY A 36 6.60 -4.98 9.71
C GLY A 36 7.47 -3.74 9.49
N SER A 37 8.81 -3.86 9.62
CA SER A 37 9.75 -2.76 9.38
C SER A 37 9.71 -2.24 7.93
N ARG A 38 9.62 -3.13 6.94
CA ARG A 38 9.57 -2.73 5.51
C ARG A 38 8.27 -2.01 5.17
N THR A 39 7.15 -2.46 5.74
CA THR A 39 5.86 -1.80 5.52
C THR A 39 5.84 -0.39 6.14
N ALA A 40 6.47 -0.21 7.31
CA ALA A 40 6.63 1.09 7.93
C ALA A 40 7.51 2.02 7.09
N GLU A 41 8.65 1.55 6.59
CA GLU A 41 9.53 2.30 5.69
C GLU A 41 8.80 2.78 4.44
N HIS A 42 8.07 1.89 3.76
CA HIS A 42 7.29 2.24 2.57
C HIS A 42 6.18 3.23 2.88
N LEU A 43 5.46 3.05 3.99
CA LEU A 43 4.42 3.98 4.43
C LEU A 43 4.99 5.38 4.70
N CYS A 44 6.14 5.46 5.39
CA CYS A 44 6.84 6.73 5.63
C CYS A 44 7.31 7.36 4.32
N ALA A 45 7.85 6.58 3.39
CA ALA A 45 8.27 7.06 2.08
C ALA A 45 7.08 7.65 1.29
N LEU A 46 5.94 6.97 1.26
CA LEU A 46 4.71 7.44 0.62
C LEU A 46 4.17 8.70 1.31
N ALA A 47 4.21 8.79 2.65
CA ALA A 47 3.79 9.97 3.39
C ALA A 47 4.66 11.20 3.09
N ASN A 48 5.94 11.00 2.75
CA ASN A 48 6.87 12.06 2.38
C ASN A 48 6.77 12.48 0.90
N GLN A 49 6.01 11.77 0.06
CA GLN A 49 5.81 12.16 -1.34
C GLN A 49 4.89 13.39 -1.43
N PRO A 50 5.12 14.32 -2.38
CA PRO A 50 4.20 15.41 -2.66
C PRO A 50 2.81 14.88 -3.05
N GLY A 51 1.81 15.15 -2.22
CA GLY A 51 0.45 14.61 -2.38
C GLY A 51 0.26 13.22 -1.76
N GLY A 52 1.25 12.66 -1.07
CA GLY A 52 1.19 11.33 -0.47
C GLY A 52 1.23 10.19 -1.49
N GLY A 53 0.85 9.00 -1.05
CA GLY A 53 0.76 7.82 -1.90
C GLY A 53 -0.18 6.74 -1.35
N PHE A 54 -0.22 5.60 -2.04
CA PHE A 54 -1.18 4.53 -1.79
C PHE A 54 -0.48 3.18 -1.63
N LEU A 55 -0.92 2.40 -0.64
CA LEU A 55 -0.60 0.99 -0.52
C LEU A 55 -1.78 0.17 -1.03
N VAL A 56 -1.54 -0.71 -2.01
CA VAL A 56 -2.58 -1.55 -2.59
C VAL A 56 -2.30 -3.01 -2.24
N PHE A 57 -3.18 -3.60 -1.43
CA PHE A 57 -3.09 -4.99 -1.02
C PHE A 57 -3.88 -5.92 -1.94
N GLY A 58 -3.39 -7.13 -2.14
CA GLY A 58 -3.98 -8.14 -3.04
C GLY A 58 -3.48 -8.05 -4.48
N VAL A 59 -2.31 -7.44 -4.71
CA VAL A 59 -1.64 -7.40 -6.03
C VAL A 59 -0.22 -7.96 -5.86
N ASN A 60 0.18 -8.89 -6.73
CA ASN A 60 1.54 -9.45 -6.72
C ASN A 60 2.53 -8.53 -7.46
N ASN A 61 3.82 -8.88 -7.43
CA ASN A 61 4.88 -8.09 -8.09
C ASN A 61 4.77 -8.08 -9.62
N ASP A 62 3.98 -8.98 -10.21
CA ASP A 62 3.70 -9.06 -11.64
C ASP A 62 2.45 -8.23 -12.03
N GLY A 63 1.84 -7.54 -11.06
CA GLY A 63 0.61 -6.76 -11.25
C GLY A 63 -0.63 -7.62 -11.49
N ASP A 64 -0.65 -8.86 -11.01
CA ASP A 64 -1.83 -9.72 -10.98
C ASP A 64 -2.62 -9.51 -9.70
N VAL A 65 -3.93 -9.30 -9.86
CA VAL A 65 -4.86 -9.12 -8.76
C VAL A 65 -5.22 -10.49 -8.19
N ILE A 66 -4.67 -10.80 -7.03
CA ILE A 66 -4.93 -12.04 -6.27
C ILE A 66 -6.02 -11.84 -5.20
N GLY A 67 -6.31 -10.58 -4.86
CA GLY A 67 -7.29 -10.20 -3.85
C GLY A 67 -6.83 -10.45 -2.41
N VAL A 68 -7.70 -10.08 -1.46
CA VAL A 68 -7.50 -10.31 -0.02
C VAL A 68 -8.77 -10.89 0.59
N ASN A 69 -8.62 -11.83 1.52
CA ASN A 69 -9.73 -12.39 2.29
C ASN A 69 -9.94 -11.64 3.62
N GLY A 70 -11.05 -11.92 4.30
CA GLY A 70 -11.41 -11.24 5.56
C GLY A 70 -10.36 -11.36 6.68
N SER A 71 -9.68 -12.51 6.79
CA SER A 71 -8.59 -12.70 7.76
C SER A 71 -7.40 -11.81 7.42
N GLN A 72 -7.03 -11.76 6.14
CA GLN A 72 -5.93 -10.91 5.67
C GLN A 72 -6.24 -9.43 5.88
N ILE A 73 -7.49 -9.00 5.67
CA ILE A 73 -7.91 -7.62 5.96
C ILE A 73 -7.72 -7.28 7.44
N ALA A 74 -8.15 -8.16 8.35
CA ALA A 74 -7.96 -7.96 9.78
C ALA A 74 -6.47 -7.88 10.16
N ASP A 75 -5.64 -8.74 9.58
CA ASP A 75 -4.20 -8.75 9.79
C ASP A 75 -3.52 -7.47 9.26
N ILE A 76 -3.92 -6.99 8.09
CA ILE A 76 -3.44 -5.73 7.51
C ILE A 76 -3.77 -4.56 8.43
N LEU A 77 -5.03 -4.44 8.86
CA LEU A 77 -5.48 -3.36 9.75
C LEU A 77 -4.76 -3.39 11.10
N SER A 78 -4.59 -4.58 11.68
CA SER A 78 -3.87 -4.78 12.94
C SER A 78 -2.42 -4.29 12.84
N ARG A 79 -1.74 -4.63 11.74
CA ARG A 79 -0.34 -4.23 11.51
C ARG A 79 -0.18 -2.75 11.22
N LEU A 80 -1.03 -2.16 10.39
CA LEU A 80 -1.02 -0.71 10.15
C LEU A 80 -1.28 0.06 11.45
N THR A 81 -2.17 -0.45 12.30
CA THR A 81 -2.40 0.10 13.64
C THR A 81 -1.18 -0.04 14.54
N SER A 82 -0.48 -1.19 14.51
CA SER A 82 0.78 -1.37 15.24
C SER A 82 1.85 -0.38 14.77
N ILE A 83 2.06 -0.24 13.46
CA ILE A 83 3.02 0.71 12.88
C ILE A 83 2.70 2.14 13.31
N GLY A 84 1.43 2.54 13.28
CA GLY A 84 1.01 3.88 13.73
C GLY A 84 1.19 4.11 15.23
N ARG A 85 1.06 3.07 16.06
CA ARG A 85 1.31 3.14 17.51
C ARG A 85 2.80 3.10 17.85
N ASP A 86 3.57 2.31 17.12
CA ASP A 86 5.02 2.13 17.24
C ASP A 86 5.81 3.29 16.60
N GLY A 87 5.23 4.49 16.53
CA GLY A 87 5.89 5.73 16.05
C GLY A 87 7.18 6.12 16.82
N SER A 88 7.62 5.29 17.75
CA SER A 88 8.97 5.25 18.33
C SER A 88 10.06 4.80 17.34
N PHE A 89 9.73 4.24 16.18
CA PHE A 89 10.70 3.96 15.09
C PHE A 89 11.19 5.21 14.33
N LEU A 90 10.67 6.40 14.66
CA LEU A 90 11.07 7.69 14.07
C LEU A 90 12.16 8.42 14.89
N GLN A 91 12.88 7.74 15.80
CA GLN A 91 14.05 8.29 16.51
C GLN A 91 15.36 7.75 15.98
#